data_AF-A0A2V5MUE1-F1
#
_entry.id   AF-A0A2V5MUE1-F1
#
_cell.length_a   1.000
_cell.length_b   1.000
_cell.length_c   1.000
_cell.angle_alpha   90.00
_cell.angle_beta   90.00
_cell.angle_gamma   90.00
#
_symmetry.space_group_name_H-M   'P 1'
#
loop_
_entity.id
_entity.type
_entity.pdbx_description
1 polymer ?
#
loop_
_entity_poly.entity_id
_entity_poly.type
_entity_poly.pdbx_seq_one_letter_code
_entity_poly.pdbx_strand_id
1 'polypeptide(L)'
;MDPDYVRCVQKVFVELYQKGLIYRGKRMVNWCPATLTALSDEEVDMEPQTGLLYHFRVEVVEKDGSPVKAGGRPPPPFPSPAGGGGVRRGGEGEALHSGPTTDSAGRTWLTIATTRPETIPGDTAVAVNPKDLRYAHLIGKHAVRQLPSELPHAKKLV
;
A
#
# COMPACT_ATOMS: atom_id res chain seq x y z
N MET A 1 -7.37 39.83 19.28
CA MET A 1 -6.60 40.20 18.07
C MET A 1 -6.89 41.66 17.74
N ASP A 2 -5.90 42.35 17.18
CA ASP A 2 -6.02 43.74 16.75
C ASP A 2 -6.97 43.90 15.54
N PRO A 3 -7.90 44.87 15.54
CA PRO A 3 -8.86 45.05 14.44
C PRO A 3 -8.23 45.40 13.08
N ASP A 4 -7.14 46.16 13.05
CA ASP A 4 -6.47 46.53 11.80
C ASP A 4 -5.79 45.32 11.16
N TYR A 5 -5.15 44.48 11.98
CA TYR A 5 -4.55 43.23 11.53
C TYR A 5 -5.58 42.27 10.90
N VAL A 6 -6.74 42.08 11.56
CA VAL A 6 -7.82 41.21 11.05
C VAL A 6 -8.34 41.71 9.70
N ARG A 7 -8.55 43.03 9.55
CA ARG A 7 -8.97 43.63 8.27
C ARG A 7 -7.98 43.37 7.14
N CYS A 8 -6.67 43.46 7.43
CA CYS A 8 -5.63 43.21 6.45
C CYS A 8 -5.66 41.74 5.97
N VAL A 9 -5.73 40.78 6.89
CA VAL A 9 -5.78 39.35 6.57
C VAL A 9 -7.03 39.01 5.73
N GLN A 10 -8.19 39.55 6.10
CA GLN A 10 -9.44 39.35 5.34
C GLN A 10 -9.33 39.90 3.92
N LYS A 11 -8.76 41.09 3.74
CA LYS A 11 -8.54 41.69 2.42
C LYS A 11 -7.67 40.79 1.56
N VAL A 12 -6.52 40.35 2.07
CA VAL A 12 -5.59 39.46 1.32
C VAL A 12 -6.28 38.14 0.97
N PHE A 13 -7.03 37.54 1.89
CA PHE A 13 -7.78 36.32 1.63
C PHE A 13 -8.77 36.49 0.45
N VAL A 14 -9.56 37.56 0.45
CA VAL A 14 -10.53 37.82 -0.63
C VAL A 14 -9.83 38.07 -1.97
N GLU A 15 -8.73 38.83 -1.98
CA GLU A 15 -7.94 39.07 -3.20
C GLU A 15 -7.37 37.77 -3.77
N LEU A 16 -6.79 36.90 -2.94
CA LEU A 16 -6.25 35.61 -3.37
C LEU A 16 -7.37 34.67 -3.86
N TYR A 17 -8.53 34.69 -3.22
CA TYR A 17 -9.71 33.95 -3.67
C TYR A 17 -10.20 34.45 -5.04
N GLN A 18 -10.34 35.77 -5.23
CA GLN A 18 -10.75 36.36 -6.51
C GLN A 18 -9.74 36.08 -7.64
N LYS A 19 -8.45 35.95 -7.31
CA LYS A 19 -7.39 35.52 -8.25
C LYS A 19 -7.39 34.02 -8.54
N GLY A 20 -8.26 33.23 -7.89
CA GLY A 20 -8.33 31.78 -8.06
C GLY A 20 -7.20 31.00 -7.36
N LEU A 21 -6.45 31.64 -6.47
CA LEU A 21 -5.34 31.01 -5.72
C LEU A 21 -5.82 30.33 -4.42
N ILE A 22 -7.01 30.69 -3.94
CA ILE A 22 -7.69 30.00 -2.83
C ILE A 22 -8.92 29.30 -3.38
N TYR A 23 -9.10 28.04 -3.00
CA TYR A 23 -10.25 27.23 -3.38
C TYR A 23 -10.66 26.32 -2.22
N ARG A 24 -11.86 25.75 -2.32
CA ARG A 24 -12.36 24.74 -1.38
C ARG A 24 -12.49 23.40 -2.10
N GLY A 25 -11.88 22.35 -1.56
CA GLY A 25 -11.95 21.01 -2.12
C GLY A 25 -11.79 19.93 -1.06
N LYS A 26 -12.17 18.70 -1.40
CA LYS A 26 -11.89 17.51 -0.58
C LYS A 26 -10.54 16.95 -1.02
N ARG A 27 -9.55 16.95 -0.13
CA ARG A 27 -8.19 16.44 -0.36
C ARG A 27 -7.69 15.73 0.89
N MET A 28 -6.66 14.91 0.74
CA MET A 28 -5.94 14.35 1.88
C MET A 28 -5.23 15.49 2.61
N VAL A 29 -5.32 15.49 3.94
CA VAL A 29 -4.71 16.48 4.82
C VAL A 29 -4.09 15.77 6.01
N ASN A 30 -3.07 16.36 6.60
CA ASN A 30 -2.57 15.93 7.90
C ASN A 30 -3.61 16.32 8.95
N TRP A 31 -4.11 15.35 9.71
CA TRP A 31 -5.17 15.55 10.70
C TRP A 31 -4.66 15.21 12.10
N CYS A 32 -4.78 16.16 13.04
CA CYS A 32 -4.44 15.91 14.43
C CYS A 32 -5.69 15.48 15.22
N PRO A 33 -5.75 14.25 15.75
CA PRO A 33 -6.90 13.79 16.53
C PRO A 33 -7.01 14.44 17.91
N ALA A 34 -5.92 15.01 18.46
CA ALA A 34 -5.93 15.66 19.76
C ALA A 34 -6.54 17.07 19.71
N THR A 35 -6.20 17.86 18.69
CA THR A 35 -6.68 19.24 18.52
C THR A 35 -7.87 19.35 17.58
N LEU A 36 -8.25 18.27 16.90
CA LEU A 36 -9.39 18.20 15.96
C LEU A 36 -9.30 19.24 14.84
N THR A 37 -8.09 19.44 14.31
CA THR A 37 -7.83 20.37 13.18
C THR A 37 -6.89 19.75 12.15
N ALA A 38 -6.98 20.27 10.93
CA ALA A 38 -5.99 20.02 9.89
C ALA A 38 -4.71 20.81 10.19
N LEU A 39 -3.57 20.22 9.84
CA LEU A 39 -2.24 20.81 9.96
C LEU A 39 -1.62 20.99 8.57
N SER A 40 -0.82 22.03 8.40
CA SER A 40 0.02 22.20 7.22
C SER A 40 1.22 21.24 7.26
N ASP A 41 1.84 20.95 6.12
CA ASP A 41 3.05 20.12 6.08
C ASP A 41 4.21 20.74 6.89
N GLU A 42 4.25 22.07 6.99
CA GLU A 42 5.25 22.80 7.79
C GLU A 42 5.04 22.68 9.31
N GLU A 43 3.84 22.27 9.75
CA GLU A 43 3.51 22.03 11.16
C GLU A 43 3.71 20.56 11.57
N VAL A 44 4.13 19.69 10.64
CA VAL A 44 4.33 18.26 10.89
C VAL A 44 5.81 17.92 10.98
N ASP A 45 6.27 17.64 12.20
CA ASP A 45 7.62 17.16 12.47
C ASP A 45 7.71 15.64 12.31
N MET A 46 8.67 15.18 11.49
CA MET A 46 8.89 13.75 11.21
C MET A 46 9.94 13.16 12.14
N GLU A 47 9.50 12.41 13.15
CA GLU A 47 10.39 11.71 14.07
C GLU A 47 10.46 10.20 13.77
N PRO A 48 11.65 9.58 13.69
CA PRO A 48 11.77 8.13 13.60
C PRO A 48 11.22 7.44 14.84
N GLN A 49 10.37 6.44 14.65
CA GLN A 49 9.76 5.67 15.73
C GLN A 49 9.99 4.17 15.50
N THR A 50 10.26 3.43 16.58
CA THR A 50 10.32 1.96 16.51
C THR A 50 8.92 1.39 16.37
N GLY A 51 8.71 0.55 15.36
CA GLY A 51 7.41 -0.06 15.07
C GLY A 51 7.52 -1.52 14.66
N LEU A 52 6.37 -2.10 14.31
CA LEU A 52 6.26 -3.46 13.81
C LEU A 52 5.99 -3.44 12.31
N LEU A 53 6.61 -4.36 11.57
CA LEU A 53 6.32 -4.60 10.17
C LEU A 53 5.55 -5.92 10.04
N TYR A 54 4.24 -5.83 9.80
CA TYR A 54 3.36 -6.96 9.66
C TYR A 54 3.46 -7.55 8.25
N HIS A 55 3.44 -8.88 8.16
CA HIS A 55 3.45 -9.61 6.91
C HIS A 55 2.20 -10.48 6.82
N PHE A 56 1.45 -10.35 5.74
CA PHE A 56 0.27 -11.17 5.48
C PHE A 56 0.20 -11.59 4.02
N ARG A 57 -0.54 -12.66 3.76
CA ARG A 57 -0.70 -13.21 2.41
C ARG A 57 -2.09 -12.90 1.88
N VAL A 58 -2.18 -12.54 0.61
CA VAL A 58 -3.45 -12.40 -0.13
C VAL A 58 -3.46 -13.35 -1.31
N GLU A 59 -4.60 -13.94 -1.59
CA GLU A 59 -4.79 -14.79 -2.77
C GLU A 59 -4.99 -13.92 -4.00
N VAL A 60 -4.30 -14.23 -5.09
CA VAL A 60 -4.47 -13.58 -6.39
C VAL A 60 -5.47 -14.38 -7.21
N VAL A 61 -6.49 -13.69 -7.70
CA VAL A 61 -7.58 -14.25 -8.48
C VAL A 61 -7.77 -13.45 -9.79
N GLU A 62 -8.40 -14.09 -10.75
CA GLU A 62 -8.94 -13.43 -11.93
C GLU A 62 -10.13 -12.53 -11.55
N LYS A 63 -10.59 -11.71 -12.49
CA LYS A 63 -11.69 -10.76 -12.26
C LYS A 63 -13.00 -11.43 -11.86
N ASP A 64 -13.21 -12.67 -12.27
CA ASP A 64 -14.39 -13.48 -11.93
C ASP A 64 -14.26 -14.19 -10.56
N GLY A 65 -13.12 -14.02 -9.87
CA GLY A 65 -12.81 -14.69 -8.61
C GLY A 65 -12.24 -16.10 -8.77
N SER A 66 -12.00 -16.57 -10.00
CA SER A 66 -11.32 -17.85 -10.22
C SER A 66 -9.82 -17.75 -9.92
N PRO A 67 -9.15 -18.83 -9.46
CA PRO A 67 -7.72 -18.79 -9.21
C PRO A 67 -6.93 -18.45 -10.49
N VAL A 68 -5.92 -17.57 -10.37
CA VAL A 68 -4.99 -17.30 -11.48
C VAL A 68 -4.26 -18.59 -11.82
N LYS A 69 -4.35 -19.04 -13.08
CA LYS A 69 -3.58 -20.20 -13.56
C LYS A 69 -2.10 -19.93 -13.33
N ALA A 70 -1.44 -20.84 -12.60
CA ALA A 70 -0.02 -20.72 -12.27
C ALA A 70 0.80 -20.42 -13.54
N GLY A 71 1.28 -19.18 -13.66
CA GLY A 71 2.37 -18.88 -14.56
C GLY A 71 3.58 -19.70 -14.14
N GLY A 72 4.34 -20.22 -15.10
CA GLY A 72 5.49 -21.08 -14.83
C GLY A 72 6.39 -20.51 -13.73
N ARG A 73 6.98 -21.43 -12.95
CA ARG A 73 7.83 -21.16 -11.77
C ARG A 73 8.59 -19.83 -11.91
N PRO A 74 8.45 -18.89 -10.96
CA PRO A 74 9.16 -17.62 -11.03
C PRO A 74 10.67 -17.90 -11.16
N PRO A 75 11.38 -17.15 -12.02
CA PRO A 75 12.82 -17.33 -12.18
C PRO A 75 13.53 -17.08 -10.84
N PRO A 76 14.73 -17.66 -10.67
CA PRO A 76 15.77 -17.25 -9.77
C PRO A 76 15.61 -15.87 -9.13
N PRO A 77 15.58 -15.62 -7.81
CA PRO A 77 15.67 -14.23 -7.34
C PRO A 77 16.94 -13.52 -7.86
N PHE A 78 17.97 -14.30 -8.24
CA PHE A 78 19.17 -13.86 -8.96
C PHE A 78 19.62 -14.93 -9.97
N PRO A 79 20.33 -14.59 -11.07
CA PRO A 79 21.12 -15.57 -11.79
C PRO A 79 22.09 -16.20 -10.80
N SER A 80 22.08 -17.53 -10.67
CA SER A 80 23.01 -18.22 -9.77
C SER A 80 24.43 -17.80 -10.16
N PRO A 81 25.25 -17.29 -9.23
CA PRO A 81 26.66 -17.06 -9.53
C PRO A 81 27.22 -18.42 -9.96
N ALA A 82 27.80 -18.46 -11.15
CA ALA A 82 28.44 -19.65 -11.66
C ALA A 82 29.60 -20.02 -10.72
N GLY A 83 29.43 -21.11 -9.96
CA GLY A 83 30.50 -21.73 -9.18
C GLY A 83 30.57 -21.28 -7.71
N GLY A 84 30.33 -22.23 -6.81
CA GLY A 84 30.63 -22.08 -5.38
C GLY A 84 29.72 -22.94 -4.50
N GLY A 85 30.13 -24.17 -4.21
CA GLY A 85 29.44 -25.02 -3.24
C GLY A 85 29.45 -24.39 -1.85
N GLY A 86 28.28 -24.24 -1.24
CA GLY A 86 28.13 -23.64 0.08
C GLY A 86 26.78 -23.99 0.74
N VAL A 87 26.90 -24.73 1.85
CA VAL A 87 25.93 -25.08 2.91
C VAL A 87 24.63 -24.25 2.97
N ARG A 88 23.48 -24.94 2.92
CA ARG A 88 22.15 -24.36 3.22
C ARG A 88 21.99 -24.16 4.73
N ARG A 89 22.02 -22.92 5.21
CA ARG A 89 21.46 -22.55 6.52
C ARG A 89 20.05 -21.99 6.30
N GLY A 90 19.05 -22.71 6.78
CA GLY A 90 17.68 -22.19 6.86
C GLY A 90 17.64 -21.01 7.82
N GLY A 91 17.20 -19.86 7.33
CA GLY A 91 16.97 -18.65 8.10
C GLY A 91 15.65 -18.03 7.66
N GLU A 92 14.83 -17.66 8.63
CA GLU A 92 13.45 -17.16 8.53
C GLU A 92 13.30 -15.82 7.76
N GLY A 93 14.36 -15.37 7.07
CA GLY A 93 14.41 -14.14 6.26
C GLY A 93 14.31 -14.34 4.73
N GLU A 94 14.25 -15.57 4.22
CA GLU A 94 14.23 -15.83 2.77
C GLU A 94 12.87 -15.54 2.09
N ALA A 95 11.77 -15.50 2.84
CA ALA A 95 10.42 -15.47 2.27
C ALA A 95 10.06 -14.15 1.54
N LEU A 96 10.59 -13.01 1.99
CA LEU A 96 10.25 -11.68 1.45
C LEU A 96 10.79 -11.42 0.03
N HIS A 97 11.85 -12.11 -0.37
CA HIS A 97 12.48 -11.93 -1.69
C HIS A 97 11.95 -12.92 -2.74
N SER A 98 11.07 -13.85 -2.35
CA SER A 98 10.73 -15.03 -3.13
C SER A 98 9.65 -14.86 -4.21
N GLY A 99 9.11 -13.64 -4.39
CA GLY A 99 8.06 -13.39 -5.39
C GLY A 99 6.70 -14.02 -4.99
N PRO A 100 5.74 -14.11 -5.92
CA PRO A 100 4.49 -14.83 -5.70
C PRO A 100 4.73 -16.31 -5.44
N THR A 101 3.96 -16.90 -4.53
CA THR A 101 4.05 -18.33 -4.21
C THR A 101 2.80 -19.06 -4.65
N THR A 102 2.96 -20.26 -5.22
CA THR A 102 1.83 -21.12 -5.60
C THR A 102 1.71 -22.27 -4.61
N ASP A 103 0.52 -22.53 -4.10
CA ASP A 103 0.28 -23.66 -3.19
C ASP A 103 0.00 -24.97 -3.94
N SER A 104 -0.14 -26.07 -3.20
CA SER A 104 -0.43 -27.40 -3.77
C SER A 104 -1.80 -27.49 -4.46
N ALA A 105 -2.72 -26.54 -4.19
CA ALA A 105 -4.01 -26.43 -4.85
C ALA A 105 -3.95 -25.55 -6.11
N GLY A 106 -2.77 -25.02 -6.47
CA GLY A 106 -2.57 -24.18 -7.64
C GLY A 106 -2.96 -22.71 -7.45
N ARG A 107 -3.25 -22.27 -6.22
CA ARG A 107 -3.58 -20.87 -5.92
C ARG A 107 -2.31 -20.04 -5.80
N THR A 108 -2.35 -18.83 -6.37
CA THR A 108 -1.24 -17.89 -6.31
C THR A 108 -1.42 -16.94 -5.13
N TRP A 109 -0.37 -16.72 -4.36
CA TRP A 109 -0.36 -15.91 -3.15
C TRP A 109 0.70 -14.82 -3.21
N LEU A 110 0.32 -13.61 -2.81
CA LEU A 110 1.21 -12.47 -2.62
C LEU A 110 1.43 -12.19 -1.14
N THR A 111 2.68 -11.96 -0.75
CA THR A 111 3.02 -11.47 0.59
C THR A 111 3.08 -9.94 0.57
N ILE A 112 2.28 -9.30 1.40
CA ILE A 112 2.24 -7.84 1.59
C ILE A 112 2.84 -7.51 2.96
N ALA A 113 3.59 -6.41 3.01
CA ALA A 113 4.15 -5.86 4.25
C ALA A 113 3.54 -4.49 4.55
N THR A 114 3.11 -4.25 5.80
CA THR A 114 2.56 -2.96 6.25
C THR A 114 2.89 -2.69 7.71
N THR A 115 3.04 -1.42 8.08
CA THR A 115 3.10 -0.99 9.48
C THR A 115 1.73 -0.64 10.05
N ARG A 116 0.69 -0.63 9.21
CA ARG A 116 -0.68 -0.21 9.53
C ARG A 116 -1.70 -1.29 9.18
N PRO A 117 -1.77 -2.40 9.92
CA PRO A 117 -2.73 -3.48 9.65
C PRO A 117 -4.19 -3.01 9.72
N GLU A 118 -4.47 -1.95 10.49
CA GLU A 118 -5.80 -1.36 10.61
C GLU A 118 -6.30 -0.68 9.32
N THR A 119 -5.44 -0.41 8.33
CA THR A 119 -5.87 0.15 7.04
C THR A 119 -6.30 -0.88 6.01
N ILE A 120 -6.01 -2.17 6.24
CA ILE A 120 -6.31 -3.25 5.29
C ILE A 120 -7.78 -3.25 4.82
N PRO A 121 -8.79 -2.98 5.67
CA PRO A 121 -10.19 -2.90 5.23
C PRO A 121 -10.46 -1.74 4.26
N GLY A 122 -9.65 -0.68 4.31
CA GLY A 122 -9.71 0.48 3.42
C GLY A 122 -8.91 0.31 2.12
N ASP A 123 -8.17 -0.80 1.96
CA ASP A 123 -7.40 -1.05 0.75
C ASP A 123 -8.32 -1.17 -0.47
N THR A 124 -7.89 -0.58 -1.58
CA THR A 124 -8.63 -0.54 -2.85
C THR A 124 -7.87 -1.16 -4.02
N ALA A 125 -6.57 -1.39 -3.87
CA ALA A 125 -5.71 -2.03 -4.86
C ALA A 125 -4.39 -2.50 -4.21
N VAL A 126 -3.68 -3.40 -4.88
CA VAL A 126 -2.29 -3.76 -4.57
C VAL A 126 -1.38 -3.20 -5.65
N ALA A 127 -0.39 -2.39 -5.27
CA ALA A 127 0.56 -1.81 -6.20
C ALA A 127 1.79 -2.71 -6.38
N VAL A 128 2.20 -2.93 -7.63
CA VAL A 128 3.43 -3.66 -7.99
C VAL A 128 4.26 -2.81 -8.96
N ASN A 129 5.58 -2.95 -8.90
CA ASN A 129 6.46 -2.29 -9.86
C ASN A 129 6.34 -2.97 -11.24
N PRO A 130 5.98 -2.24 -12.31
CA PRO A 130 5.81 -2.83 -13.64
C PRO A 130 7.09 -3.41 -14.25
N LYS A 131 8.26 -2.97 -13.78
CA LYS A 131 9.57 -3.47 -14.24
C LYS A 131 10.02 -4.72 -13.47
N ASP A 132 9.30 -5.12 -12.41
CA ASP A 132 9.63 -6.31 -11.64
C ASP A 132 9.02 -7.55 -12.31
N LEU A 133 9.87 -8.34 -12.97
CA LEU A 133 9.48 -9.55 -13.70
C LEU A 133 8.76 -10.58 -12.81
N ARG A 134 8.99 -10.55 -11.49
CA ARG A 134 8.31 -11.45 -10.54
C ARG A 134 6.82 -11.17 -10.42
N TYR A 135 6.39 -9.94 -10.67
CA TYR A 135 4.99 -9.50 -10.46
C TYR A 135 4.33 -8.91 -11.70
N ALA A 136 5.10 -8.56 -12.74
CA ALA A 136 4.57 -7.90 -13.94
C ALA A 136 3.40 -8.66 -14.61
N HIS A 137 3.42 -9.99 -14.53
CA HIS A 137 2.35 -10.85 -15.08
C HIS A 137 1.06 -10.88 -14.23
N LEU A 138 1.08 -10.30 -13.03
CA LEU A 138 -0.08 -10.19 -12.13
C LEU A 138 -0.78 -8.83 -12.25
N ILE A 139 -0.27 -7.91 -13.05
CA ILE A 139 -0.89 -6.62 -13.28
C ILE A 139 -2.26 -6.82 -13.96
N GLY A 140 -3.29 -6.20 -13.39
CA GLY A 140 -4.69 -6.34 -13.83
C GLY A 140 -5.43 -7.55 -13.24
N LYS A 141 -4.76 -8.37 -12.43
CA LYS A 141 -5.40 -9.39 -11.59
C LYS A 141 -5.96 -8.76 -10.31
N HIS A 142 -6.81 -9.49 -9.62
CA HIS A 142 -7.43 -9.06 -8.36
C HIS A 142 -6.81 -9.79 -7.18
N ALA A 143 -6.91 -9.22 -5.99
CA ALA A 143 -6.49 -9.82 -4.74
C ALA A 143 -7.67 -9.95 -3.77
N VAL A 144 -7.71 -11.05 -3.02
CA VAL A 144 -8.72 -11.28 -1.98
C VAL A 144 -8.25 -10.61 -0.69
N ARG A 145 -8.96 -9.57 -0.23
CA ARG A 145 -8.71 -8.92 1.06
C ARG A 145 -9.04 -9.85 2.22
N GLN A 146 -8.27 -9.68 3.31
CA GLN A 146 -8.46 -10.38 4.58
C GLN A 146 -9.62 -9.78 5.38
N LEU A 147 -10.83 -9.89 4.84
CA LEU A 147 -12.07 -9.45 5.48
C LEU A 147 -12.83 -10.62 6.10
N PRO A 148 -13.70 -10.37 7.10
CA PRO A 148 -14.47 -11.40 7.79
C PRO A 148 -15.17 -12.37 6.84
N SER A 149 -15.22 -13.65 7.19
CA SER A 149 -15.73 -14.74 6.35
C SER A 149 -17.19 -14.52 5.93
N GLU A 150 -17.99 -13.81 6.75
CA GLU A 150 -19.41 -13.55 6.45
C GLU A 150 -19.63 -12.64 5.24
N LEU A 151 -18.64 -11.84 4.85
CA LEU A 151 -18.78 -10.98 3.67
C LEU A 151 -18.73 -11.79 2.37
N PRO A 152 -19.61 -11.50 1.38
CA PRO A 152 -19.57 -12.13 0.07
C PRO A 152 -18.21 -11.99 -0.59
N HIS A 153 -17.72 -13.06 -1.25
CA HIS A 153 -16.40 -13.09 -1.88
C HIS A 153 -16.17 -11.93 -2.86
N ALA A 154 -17.17 -11.58 -3.67
CA ALA A 154 -17.12 -10.46 -4.60
C ALA A 154 -16.82 -9.10 -3.93
N LYS A 155 -17.21 -8.90 -2.66
CA LYS A 155 -16.93 -7.67 -1.91
C LYS A 155 -15.50 -7.63 -1.34
N LYS A 156 -14.79 -8.76 -1.37
CA LYS A 156 -13.43 -8.89 -0.86
C LYS A 156 -12.37 -8.63 -1.92
N LEU A 157 -12.76 -8.60 -3.20
CA LEU A 157 -11.85 -8.39 -4.32
C LEU A 157 -11.44 -6.92 -4.44
N VAL A 158 -10.15 -6.70 -4.66
CA VAL A 158 -9.52 -5.42 -5.01
C VAL A 158 -8.52 -5.60 -6.14
#